data_AF-A0ABD4T311-F1
#
_entry.id   AF-A0ABD4T311-F1
#
_cell.length_a   1.000
_cell.length_b   1.000
_cell.length_c   1.000
_cell.angle_alpha   90.00
_cell.angle_beta   90.00
_cell.angle_gamma   90.00
#
_symmetry.space_group_name_H-M   'P 1'
#
loop_
_entity.id
_entity.type
_entity.pdbx_description
1 polymer ?
#
loop_
_entity_poly.entity_id
_entity_poly.type
_entity_poly.pdbx_seq_one_letter_code
_entity_poly.pdbx_strand_id
1 'polypeptide(L)'
;MSFMRRQSWAMASWALMAIAILPAQAAFRRLEITEVEPCNLKLARLKDVPYTCWQFQDRQARLPLWKTAIGFSLGQISLDQWQRIAAAYSGDWRASLPEHDPTQHYWLMDFMPPLMQALNRHRFESQQRWTKPRLSGPLDPAVPPPQEVVANCWGTLYELLRLRQSSDQDQPFLFMVDAHQMLAKFQQISDPVKSAQPGDFLLISHRHGDRVYLDHGVWMIDEGLVFEKAGSGDAVPYRVTDLATLEKIWRPGVFDYELRRLKPGIVLDHPAQFGAKQTSISASPERWTEIDLSSRPSKTRKQYFSIFPLPLIERTEDRFHLPAAAYDRGHFQKSPIPTGVVEQ
;
A
#
# COMPACT_ATOMS: atom_id res chain seq x y z
N MET A 1 -68.84 34.85 30.53
CA MET A 1 -67.68 34.25 31.23
C MET A 1 -66.80 33.58 30.21
N SER A 2 -65.61 34.13 30.01
CA SER A 2 -64.66 33.84 28.93
C SER A 2 -63.81 32.63 29.30
N PHE A 3 -63.83 31.59 28.46
CA PHE A 3 -62.92 30.45 28.57
C PHE A 3 -61.58 30.82 27.93
N MET A 4 -60.59 31.10 28.78
CA MET A 4 -59.23 31.44 28.41
C MET A 4 -58.53 30.27 27.70
N ARG A 5 -58.03 30.56 26.49
CA ARG A 5 -56.96 29.84 25.79
C ARG A 5 -55.71 29.75 26.68
N ARG A 6 -55.15 28.56 26.84
CA ARG A 6 -53.71 28.37 27.11
C ARG A 6 -53.12 27.52 26.00
N GLN A 7 -52.62 28.19 24.98
CA GLN A 7 -51.65 27.65 24.03
C GLN A 7 -50.34 27.41 24.80
N SER A 8 -50.01 26.14 25.00
CA SER A 8 -48.70 25.76 25.51
C SER A 8 -47.71 25.82 24.36
N TRP A 9 -46.81 26.80 24.42
CA TRP A 9 -45.64 26.89 23.57
C TRP A 9 -44.70 25.74 23.92
N ALA A 10 -44.77 24.66 23.15
CA ALA A 10 -43.76 23.60 23.13
C ALA A 10 -43.17 23.51 21.71
N MET A 11 -42.66 24.63 21.20
CA MET A 11 -41.64 24.59 20.14
C MET A 11 -40.28 24.39 20.82
N ALA A 12 -40.09 23.18 21.35
CA ALA A 12 -38.76 22.70 21.66
C ALA A 12 -38.01 22.62 20.32
N SER A 13 -36.94 23.41 20.23
CA SER A 13 -36.03 23.49 19.11
C SER A 13 -35.46 22.11 18.80
N TRP A 14 -36.11 21.36 17.90
CA TRP A 14 -35.53 20.23 17.16
C TRP A 14 -34.77 20.74 15.93
N ALA A 15 -34.05 21.85 16.10
CA ALA A 15 -33.08 22.30 15.13
C ALA A 15 -31.73 21.69 15.51
N LEU A 16 -31.17 20.94 14.56
CA LEU A 16 -29.72 20.78 14.37
C LEU A 16 -28.98 19.91 15.39
N MET A 17 -29.19 18.60 15.32
CA MET A 17 -28.06 17.66 15.33
C MET A 17 -28.36 16.49 14.39
N ALA A 18 -28.60 16.80 13.11
CA ALA A 18 -28.17 15.88 12.08
C ALA A 18 -26.63 15.89 12.12
N ILE A 19 -26.05 15.12 13.05
CA ILE A 19 -24.66 14.71 12.94
C ILE A 19 -24.63 13.98 11.60
N ALA A 20 -24.15 14.67 10.57
CA ALA A 20 -23.80 14.02 9.33
C ALA A 20 -22.71 13.02 9.70
N ILE A 21 -23.12 11.78 9.95
CA ILE A 21 -22.21 10.65 10.04
C ILE A 21 -21.72 10.48 8.60
N LEU A 22 -20.68 11.26 8.24
CA LEU A 22 -19.93 11.02 7.03
C LEU A 22 -19.46 9.56 7.15
N PRO A 23 -19.82 8.68 6.20
CA PRO A 23 -19.38 7.31 6.26
C PRO A 23 -17.86 7.33 6.12
N ALA A 24 -17.16 7.13 7.24
CA ALA A 24 -15.73 6.85 7.23
C ALA A 24 -15.52 5.69 6.25
N GLN A 25 -14.74 5.90 5.21
CA GLN A 25 -14.48 4.92 4.16
C GLN A 25 -13.00 4.56 4.22
N ALA A 26 -12.67 3.28 4.11
CA ALA A 26 -11.30 2.87 3.93
C ALA A 26 -10.78 3.53 2.63
N ALA A 27 -9.74 4.34 2.73
CA ALA A 27 -9.35 5.24 1.65
C ALA A 27 -7.86 5.48 1.63
N PHE A 28 -7.34 5.78 0.44
CA PHE A 28 -6.00 6.31 0.30
C PHE A 28 -5.99 7.81 0.54
N ARG A 29 -4.93 8.28 1.18
CA ARG A 29 -4.61 9.70 1.28
C ARG A 29 -3.20 9.94 0.80
N ARG A 30 -3.00 11.03 0.06
CA ARG A 30 -1.64 11.50 -0.26
C ARG A 30 -0.93 11.90 1.03
N LEU A 31 0.39 11.72 1.06
CA LEU A 31 1.21 12.28 2.12
C LEU A 31 1.15 13.81 2.05
N GLU A 32 1.10 14.45 3.22
CA GLU A 32 1.14 15.91 3.32
C GLU A 32 2.61 16.34 3.32
N ILE A 33 3.16 16.50 2.11
CA ILE A 33 4.55 16.89 1.93
C ILE A 33 4.70 18.36 2.30
N THR A 34 5.47 18.61 3.35
CA THR A 34 5.69 19.99 3.83
C THR A 34 7.06 20.54 3.49
N GLU A 35 7.99 19.64 3.18
CA GLU A 35 9.38 19.98 2.91
C GLU A 35 9.93 19.01 1.89
N VAL A 36 10.76 19.54 1.00
CA VAL A 36 11.45 18.81 -0.06
C VAL A 36 12.91 19.21 0.01
N GLU A 37 13.79 18.23 0.23
CA GLU A 37 15.22 18.46 0.39
C GLU A 37 16.00 17.63 -0.63
N PRO A 38 17.11 18.13 -1.18
CA PRO A 38 17.99 17.30 -1.98
C PRO A 38 18.63 16.20 -1.13
N CYS A 39 18.84 15.02 -1.71
CA CYS A 39 19.61 13.93 -1.11
C CYS A 39 20.81 13.50 -1.96
N ASN A 40 21.71 12.73 -1.35
CA ASN A 40 22.95 12.27 -1.98
C ASN A 40 22.95 10.78 -2.33
N LEU A 41 21.75 10.17 -2.44
CA LEU A 41 21.65 8.77 -2.83
C LEU A 41 21.92 8.61 -4.32
N LYS A 42 22.55 7.48 -4.66
CA LYS A 42 22.94 7.17 -6.02
C LYS A 42 22.11 6.03 -6.57
N LEU A 43 21.78 6.11 -7.85
CA LEU A 43 21.23 5.00 -8.63
C LEU A 43 22.39 4.21 -9.23
N ALA A 44 22.64 3.01 -8.71
CA ALA A 44 23.75 2.16 -9.10
C ALA A 44 23.69 1.77 -10.59
N ARG A 45 22.48 1.71 -11.16
CA ARG A 45 22.25 1.34 -12.56
C ARG A 45 22.24 2.50 -13.55
N LEU A 46 22.19 3.74 -13.08
CA LEU A 46 22.12 4.94 -13.92
C LEU A 46 23.37 5.81 -13.75
N LYS A 47 24.53 5.30 -14.16
CA LYS A 47 25.80 6.04 -14.03
C LYS A 47 25.88 7.27 -14.94
N ASP A 48 25.26 7.20 -16.13
CA ASP A 48 25.38 8.20 -17.20
C ASP A 48 24.04 8.93 -17.51
N VAL A 49 23.08 8.85 -16.58
CA VAL A 49 21.82 9.61 -16.68
C VAL A 49 21.84 10.64 -15.56
N PRO A 50 21.81 11.95 -15.86
CA PRO A 50 21.66 12.98 -14.84
C PRO A 50 20.36 12.78 -14.06
N TYR A 51 20.43 12.90 -12.74
CA TYR A 51 19.26 12.90 -11.89
C TYR A 51 19.48 13.74 -10.65
N THR A 52 18.37 14.16 -10.05
CA THR A 52 18.34 14.81 -8.74
C THR A 52 17.57 13.92 -7.77
N CYS A 53 18.21 13.60 -6.64
CA CYS A 53 17.58 12.87 -5.55
C CYS A 53 16.85 13.86 -4.63
N TRP A 54 15.61 13.53 -4.28
CA TRP A 54 14.75 14.31 -3.40
C TRP A 54 14.26 13.48 -2.21
N GLN A 55 14.28 14.07 -1.02
CA GLN A 55 13.58 13.60 0.16
C GLN A 55 12.33 14.44 0.40
N PHE A 56 11.19 13.78 0.55
CA PHE A 56 9.91 14.38 0.84
C PHE A 56 9.52 14.09 2.29
N GLN A 57 9.28 15.13 3.09
CA GLN A 57 8.93 15.01 4.51
C GLN A 57 7.41 15.09 4.73
N ASP A 58 6.82 14.05 5.32
CA ASP A 58 5.43 13.98 5.78
C ASP A 58 5.31 14.39 7.26
N ARG A 59 4.68 15.53 7.54
CA ARG A 59 4.48 16.00 8.93
C ARG A 59 3.52 15.14 9.73
N GLN A 60 2.62 14.43 9.06
CA GLN A 60 1.61 13.61 9.73
C GLN A 60 2.13 12.21 10.11
N ALA A 61 3.34 11.84 9.70
CA ALA A 61 3.91 10.55 10.06
C ALA A 61 4.19 10.49 11.57
N ARG A 62 3.59 9.49 12.21
CA ARG A 62 3.65 9.30 13.67
C ARG A 62 5.04 8.92 14.18
N LEU A 63 5.84 8.25 13.34
CA LEU A 63 7.20 7.85 13.67
C LEU A 63 8.21 8.63 12.81
N PRO A 64 9.32 9.12 13.38
CA PRO A 64 10.36 9.82 12.63
C PRO A 64 10.85 9.05 11.40
N LEU A 65 10.98 7.72 11.53
CA LEU A 65 11.45 6.84 10.46
C LEU A 65 10.45 6.67 9.32
N TRP A 66 9.18 7.09 9.50
CA TRP A 66 8.13 7.10 8.47
C TRP A 66 7.92 8.47 7.81
N LYS A 67 8.63 9.51 8.27
CA LYS A 67 8.48 10.87 7.74
C LYS A 67 9.00 11.03 6.33
N THR A 68 10.02 10.25 5.95
CA THR A 68 10.71 10.44 4.68
C THR A 68 10.18 9.53 3.58
N ALA A 69 9.99 10.08 2.39
CA ALA A 69 9.92 9.32 1.15
C ALA A 69 11.00 9.84 0.19
N ILE A 70 11.51 8.99 -0.69
CA ILE A 70 12.56 9.34 -1.66
C ILE A 70 11.96 9.41 -3.06
N GLY A 71 12.49 10.28 -3.90
CA GLY A 71 12.23 10.26 -5.34
C GLY A 71 13.45 10.73 -6.12
N PHE A 72 13.51 10.33 -7.38
CA PHE A 72 14.57 10.71 -8.30
C PHE A 72 13.94 11.39 -9.50
N SER A 73 14.27 12.66 -9.70
CA SER A 73 13.90 13.44 -10.86
C SER A 73 14.95 13.23 -11.94
N LEU A 74 14.53 12.75 -13.11
CA LEU A 74 15.40 12.49 -14.26
C LEU A 74 15.43 13.69 -15.24
N GLY A 75 14.47 14.61 -15.13
CA GLY A 75 14.34 15.74 -16.05
C GLY A 75 13.84 15.32 -17.42
N GLN A 76 14.13 16.13 -18.43
CA GLN A 76 13.98 15.75 -19.83
C GLN A 76 15.14 14.85 -20.22
N ILE A 77 14.82 13.68 -20.77
CA ILE A 77 15.82 12.66 -21.14
C ILE A 77 15.73 12.34 -22.63
N SER A 78 16.85 11.95 -23.24
CA SER A 78 16.87 11.47 -24.63
C SER A 78 16.22 10.10 -24.76
N LEU A 79 15.88 9.70 -25.99
CA LEU A 79 15.34 8.36 -26.28
C LEU A 79 16.29 7.25 -25.79
N ASP A 80 17.60 7.41 -26.00
CA ASP A 80 18.61 6.45 -25.55
C ASP A 80 18.64 6.33 -24.02
N GLN A 81 18.54 7.47 -23.32
CA GLN A 81 18.46 7.47 -21.86
C GLN A 81 17.18 6.79 -21.39
N TRP A 82 16.03 7.13 -21.99
CA TRP A 82 14.74 6.50 -21.70
C TRP A 82 14.80 4.97 -21.87
N GLN A 83 15.36 4.49 -22.99
CA GLN A 83 15.49 3.07 -23.26
C GLN A 83 16.38 2.34 -22.26
N ARG A 84 17.47 2.98 -21.81
CA ARG A 84 18.37 2.44 -20.77
C ARG A 84 17.68 2.37 -19.41
N ILE A 85 16.94 3.41 -19.02
CA ILE A 85 16.19 3.45 -17.75
C ILE A 85 15.09 2.40 -17.77
N ALA A 86 14.31 2.33 -18.86
CA ALA A 86 13.31 1.28 -19.04
C ALA A 86 13.94 -0.11 -18.95
N ALA A 87 15.07 -0.37 -19.63
CA ALA A 87 15.76 -1.65 -19.54
C ALA A 87 16.24 -1.98 -18.12
N ALA A 88 16.67 -0.98 -17.35
CA ALA A 88 17.15 -1.18 -16.00
C ALA A 88 16.03 -1.50 -15.01
N TYR A 89 14.87 -0.83 -15.13
CA TYR A 89 13.87 -0.83 -14.06
C TYR A 89 12.53 -1.45 -14.40
N SER A 90 12.12 -1.47 -15.66
CA SER A 90 10.73 -1.81 -16.00
C SER A 90 10.43 -3.31 -16.12
N GLY A 91 11.47 -4.16 -16.12
CA GLY A 91 11.31 -5.62 -16.12
C GLY A 91 10.20 -6.12 -17.05
N ASP A 92 9.23 -6.83 -16.47
CA ASP A 92 8.12 -7.46 -17.20
C ASP A 92 6.98 -6.49 -17.57
N TRP A 93 6.93 -5.28 -16.98
CA TRP A 93 5.89 -4.28 -17.27
C TRP A 93 6.36 -3.19 -18.26
N ARG A 94 7.49 -3.42 -18.95
CA ARG A 94 8.01 -2.51 -19.97
C ARG A 94 6.96 -2.15 -21.03
N ALA A 95 6.12 -3.11 -21.40
CA ALA A 95 5.06 -2.92 -22.39
C ALA A 95 3.97 -1.93 -21.95
N SER A 96 3.84 -1.70 -20.64
CA SER A 96 2.84 -0.80 -20.06
C SER A 96 3.35 0.65 -19.94
N LEU A 97 4.64 0.90 -20.19
CA LEU A 97 5.21 2.25 -20.15
C LEU A 97 4.61 3.13 -21.26
N PRO A 98 4.47 4.46 -21.03
CA PRO A 98 4.18 5.40 -22.11
C PRO A 98 5.33 5.43 -23.13
N GLU A 99 5.02 5.85 -24.35
CA GLU A 99 6.06 6.16 -25.34
C GLU A 99 6.95 7.32 -24.85
N HIS A 100 8.18 7.38 -25.35
CA HIS A 100 9.09 8.47 -25.01
C HIS A 100 8.60 9.79 -25.63
N ASP A 101 8.27 10.75 -24.77
CA ASP A 101 8.10 12.16 -25.08
C ASP A 101 9.37 12.93 -24.66
N PRO A 102 10.09 13.60 -25.58
CA PRO A 102 11.30 14.37 -25.27
C PRO A 102 11.04 15.66 -24.49
N THR A 103 9.80 16.13 -24.44
CA THR A 103 9.42 17.36 -23.72
C THR A 103 8.98 17.07 -22.28
N GLN A 104 8.63 15.82 -22.00
CA GLN A 104 8.20 15.37 -20.69
C GLN A 104 9.35 15.36 -19.67
N HIS A 105 9.04 15.77 -18.44
CA HIS A 105 9.92 15.62 -17.29
C HIS A 105 9.66 14.29 -16.61
N TYR A 106 10.64 13.39 -16.60
CA TYR A 106 10.51 12.05 -16.04
C TYR A 106 10.99 11.97 -14.58
N TRP A 107 10.38 11.04 -13.86
CA TRP A 107 10.80 10.54 -12.57
C TRP A 107 11.14 9.07 -12.66
N LEU A 108 12.04 8.57 -11.80
CA LEU A 108 12.33 7.13 -11.72
C LEU A 108 11.05 6.31 -11.47
N MET A 109 10.09 6.87 -10.71
CA MET A 109 8.82 6.21 -10.43
C MET A 109 8.00 5.92 -11.70
N ASP A 110 8.16 6.70 -12.77
CA ASP A 110 7.41 6.50 -14.02
C ASP A 110 7.79 5.20 -14.73
N PHE A 111 8.93 4.60 -14.36
CA PHE A 111 9.43 3.32 -14.87
C PHE A 111 9.09 2.12 -13.96
N MET A 112 8.39 2.35 -12.84
CA MET A 112 8.01 1.33 -11.86
C MET A 112 6.68 0.64 -12.22
N PRO A 113 6.31 -0.50 -11.58
CA PRO A 113 5.01 -1.14 -11.82
C PRO A 113 3.85 -0.17 -11.55
N PRO A 114 2.73 -0.27 -12.30
CA PRO A 114 1.56 0.59 -12.14
C PRO A 114 1.09 0.76 -10.69
N LEU A 115 1.04 -0.34 -9.92
CA LEU A 115 0.63 -0.30 -8.52
C LEU A 115 1.62 0.47 -7.64
N MET A 116 2.93 0.42 -7.90
CA MET A 116 3.91 1.24 -7.18
C MET A 116 3.73 2.73 -7.50
N GLN A 117 3.50 3.06 -8.78
CA GLN A 117 3.23 4.44 -9.20
C GLN A 117 1.99 5.01 -8.49
N ALA A 118 0.92 4.23 -8.48
CA ALA A 118 -0.35 4.60 -7.88
C ALA A 118 -0.26 4.77 -6.35
N LEU A 119 0.52 3.92 -5.68
CA LEU A 119 0.63 3.91 -4.22
C LEU A 119 1.71 4.85 -3.67
N ASN A 120 2.79 5.14 -4.41
CA ASN A 120 3.91 5.91 -3.87
C ASN A 120 3.46 7.27 -3.30
N ARG A 121 3.97 7.62 -2.11
CA ARG A 121 3.58 8.81 -1.34
C ARG A 121 2.08 8.86 -1.01
N HIS A 122 1.52 7.70 -0.67
CA HIS A 122 0.19 7.60 -0.06
C HIS A 122 0.26 6.92 1.30
N ARG A 123 -0.79 7.06 2.10
CA ARG A 123 -1.12 6.23 3.26
C ARG A 123 -2.49 5.61 3.03
N PHE A 124 -2.73 4.45 3.61
CA PHE A 124 -4.06 3.85 3.64
C PHE A 124 -4.66 4.05 5.02
N GLU A 125 -5.89 4.56 5.06
CA GLU A 125 -6.68 4.65 6.27
C GLU A 125 -7.63 3.46 6.33
N SER A 126 -7.44 2.65 7.37
CA SER A 126 -8.31 1.53 7.66
C SER A 126 -9.69 2.00 8.09
N GLN A 127 -10.67 1.15 7.86
CA GLN A 127 -12.02 1.34 8.34
C GLN A 127 -12.41 0.12 9.15
N GLN A 128 -12.88 0.36 10.38
CA GLN A 128 -13.62 -0.63 11.13
C GLN A 128 -15.06 -0.67 10.64
N ARG A 129 -15.48 -1.82 10.15
CA ARG A 129 -16.86 -2.15 9.82
C ARG A 129 -17.45 -2.97 10.96
N TRP A 130 -18.49 -2.44 11.56
CA TRP A 130 -19.35 -3.21 12.45
C TRP A 130 -20.35 -3.96 11.57
N THR A 131 -20.29 -5.29 11.57
CA THR A 131 -21.36 -6.09 10.98
C THR A 131 -22.62 -5.88 11.81
N LYS A 132 -23.73 -5.52 11.15
CA LYS A 132 -25.02 -5.41 11.84
C LYS A 132 -25.31 -6.75 12.53
N PRO A 133 -25.68 -6.77 13.83
CA PRO A 133 -26.11 -8.00 14.47
C PRO A 133 -27.19 -8.66 13.60
N ARG A 134 -27.05 -9.95 13.29
CA ARG A 134 -28.13 -10.68 12.62
C ARG A 134 -29.30 -10.76 13.59
N LEU A 135 -30.32 -9.92 13.40
CA LEU A 135 -31.54 -9.89 14.21
C LEU A 135 -32.46 -11.11 13.97
N SER A 136 -32.03 -12.10 13.20
CA SER A 136 -32.82 -13.27 12.83
C SER A 136 -32.29 -14.52 13.55
N GLY A 137 -32.66 -14.70 14.82
CA GLY A 137 -32.37 -15.89 15.61
C GLY A 137 -32.43 -15.64 17.13
N PRO A 138 -32.58 -16.70 17.96
CA PRO A 138 -32.40 -16.56 19.40
C PRO A 138 -31.03 -15.94 19.67
N LEU A 139 -31.00 -14.94 20.58
CA LEU A 139 -29.84 -14.14 20.96
C LEU A 139 -28.65 -15.04 21.29
N ASP A 140 -27.80 -15.31 20.31
CA ASP A 140 -26.43 -15.75 20.55
C ASP A 140 -25.61 -14.47 20.77
N PRO A 141 -25.16 -14.17 22.00
CA PRO A 141 -24.57 -12.88 22.37
C PRO A 141 -23.15 -12.67 21.83
N ALA A 142 -22.63 -13.59 21.01
CA ALA A 142 -21.36 -13.39 20.32
C ALA A 142 -21.53 -12.34 19.21
N VAL A 143 -21.48 -11.06 19.59
CA VAL A 143 -21.29 -9.96 18.63
C VAL A 143 -20.03 -10.29 17.83
N PRO A 144 -20.12 -10.48 16.50
CA PRO A 144 -18.95 -10.72 15.69
C PRO A 144 -17.98 -9.55 15.88
N PRO A 145 -16.68 -9.81 16.06
CA PRO A 145 -15.73 -8.73 16.29
C PRO A 145 -15.73 -7.76 15.10
N PRO A 146 -15.45 -6.46 15.34
CA PRO A 146 -15.38 -5.48 14.28
C PRO A 146 -14.37 -5.93 13.22
N GLN A 147 -14.77 -5.83 11.96
CA GLN A 147 -13.96 -6.25 10.83
C GLN A 147 -13.18 -5.04 10.29
N GLU A 148 -11.87 -5.16 10.15
CA GLU A 148 -10.99 -4.03 9.77
C GLU A 148 -10.36 -4.33 8.40
N VAL A 149 -10.51 -3.42 7.44
CA VAL A 149 -9.76 -3.47 6.17
C VAL A 149 -8.40 -2.86 6.43
N VAL A 150 -7.33 -3.63 6.27
CA VAL A 150 -5.97 -3.19 6.58
C VAL A 150 -5.02 -3.46 5.41
N ALA A 151 -4.12 -2.51 5.17
CA ALA A 151 -2.94 -2.73 4.33
C ALA A 151 -1.72 -3.04 5.21
N ASN A 152 -0.89 -3.98 4.76
CA ASN A 152 0.37 -4.34 5.39
C ASN A 152 1.48 -4.51 4.33
N CYS A 153 2.73 -4.63 4.78
CA CYS A 153 3.90 -4.74 3.92
C CYS A 153 3.91 -5.98 3.01
N TRP A 154 3.64 -7.17 3.55
CA TRP A 154 3.78 -8.41 2.80
C TRP A 154 2.64 -8.67 1.80
N GLY A 155 1.42 -8.25 2.14
CA GLY A 155 0.27 -8.27 1.23
C GLY A 155 0.48 -7.33 0.05
N THR A 156 0.99 -6.11 0.31
CA THR A 156 1.41 -5.19 -0.75
C THR A 156 2.52 -5.80 -1.61
N LEU A 157 3.57 -6.36 -0.99
CA LEU A 157 4.67 -6.99 -1.73
C LEU A 157 4.17 -8.12 -2.64
N TYR A 158 3.30 -8.99 -2.14
CA TYR A 158 2.74 -10.08 -2.93
C TYR A 158 1.94 -9.57 -4.12
N GLU A 159 1.09 -8.55 -3.93
CA GLU A 159 0.34 -7.96 -5.05
C GLU A 159 1.23 -7.33 -6.10
N LEU A 160 2.31 -6.64 -5.69
CA LEU A 160 3.30 -6.12 -6.63
C LEU A 160 3.91 -7.24 -7.47
N LEU A 161 4.23 -8.37 -6.83
CA LEU A 161 4.82 -9.53 -7.50
C LEU A 161 3.81 -10.21 -8.43
N ARG A 162 2.54 -10.28 -8.03
CA ARG A 162 1.46 -10.86 -8.83
C ARG A 162 1.15 -10.01 -10.05
N LEU A 163 0.94 -8.71 -9.86
CA LEU A 163 0.58 -7.79 -10.94
C LEU A 163 1.72 -7.53 -11.91
N ARG A 164 2.97 -7.67 -11.48
CA ARG A 164 4.13 -7.69 -12.38
C ARG A 164 3.98 -8.72 -13.53
N GLN A 165 3.28 -9.81 -13.28
CA GLN A 165 3.11 -10.92 -14.23
C GLN A 165 1.81 -10.83 -15.04
N SER A 166 0.95 -9.85 -14.73
CA SER A 166 -0.39 -9.78 -15.31
C SER A 166 -0.56 -8.63 -16.30
N SER A 167 -1.65 -8.67 -17.05
CA SER A 167 -2.08 -7.55 -17.88
C SER A 167 -2.48 -6.36 -17.00
N ASP A 168 -2.37 -5.14 -17.53
CA ASP A 168 -2.79 -3.88 -16.88
C ASP A 168 -4.27 -3.86 -16.43
N GLN A 169 -5.06 -4.89 -16.77
CA GLN A 169 -6.47 -5.02 -16.42
C GLN A 169 -6.74 -5.73 -15.09
N ASP A 170 -5.72 -6.33 -14.47
CA ASP A 170 -5.92 -7.04 -13.21
C ASP A 170 -6.17 -6.08 -12.05
N GLN A 171 -7.26 -6.32 -11.34
CA GLN A 171 -7.61 -5.57 -10.15
C GLN A 171 -6.59 -5.83 -9.03
N PRO A 172 -6.06 -4.80 -8.34
CA PRO A 172 -5.23 -4.98 -7.15
C PRO A 172 -6.08 -5.29 -5.92
N PHE A 173 -5.48 -5.92 -4.90
CA PHE A 173 -6.16 -6.22 -3.64
C PHE A 173 -5.34 -5.82 -2.40
N LEU A 174 -6.00 -5.35 -1.35
CA LEU A 174 -5.40 -5.30 -0.02
C LEU A 174 -5.77 -6.57 0.71
N PHE A 175 -4.81 -7.31 1.24
CA PHE A 175 -5.11 -8.54 1.95
C PHE A 175 -4.11 -8.77 3.09
N MET A 176 -4.52 -9.58 4.07
CA MET A 176 -3.64 -9.98 5.16
C MET A 176 -3.75 -11.48 5.40
N VAL A 177 -2.59 -12.13 5.37
CA VAL A 177 -2.39 -13.53 5.76
C VAL A 177 -1.41 -13.58 6.92
N ASP A 178 -1.46 -14.65 7.70
CA ASP A 178 -0.53 -14.90 8.80
C ASP A 178 0.94 -14.78 8.34
N ALA A 179 1.76 -14.16 9.18
CA ALA A 179 3.16 -13.85 8.87
C ALA A 179 4.00 -15.11 8.57
N HIS A 180 3.76 -16.22 9.27
CA HIS A 180 4.50 -17.45 9.03
C HIS A 180 4.10 -18.10 7.71
N GLN A 181 2.80 -18.10 7.41
CA GLN A 181 2.29 -18.59 6.12
C GLN A 181 2.79 -17.76 4.95
N MET A 182 2.83 -16.44 5.11
CA MET A 182 3.31 -15.55 4.06
C MET A 182 4.81 -15.71 3.81
N LEU A 183 5.62 -15.90 4.86
CA LEU A 183 7.02 -16.26 4.72
C LEU A 183 7.19 -17.54 3.90
N ALA A 184 6.46 -18.59 4.26
CA ALA A 184 6.50 -19.87 3.56
C ALA A 184 6.08 -19.74 2.09
N LYS A 185 5.02 -18.96 1.80
CA LYS A 185 4.59 -18.69 0.43
C LYS A 185 5.67 -17.97 -0.36
N PHE A 186 6.30 -16.92 0.19
CA PHE A 186 7.40 -16.24 -0.49
C PHE A 186 8.55 -17.19 -0.77
N GLN A 187 8.97 -17.98 0.23
CA GLN A 187 10.06 -18.96 0.06
C GLN A 187 9.73 -20.03 -0.98
N GLN A 188 8.46 -20.42 -1.10
CA GLN A 188 8.00 -21.37 -2.13
C GLN A 188 8.11 -20.80 -3.55
N ILE A 189 7.70 -19.54 -3.77
CA ILE A 189 7.58 -18.92 -5.10
C ILE A 189 8.86 -18.26 -5.62
N SER A 190 9.94 -18.29 -4.83
CA SER A 190 11.17 -17.57 -5.15
C SER A 190 12.40 -18.37 -4.77
N ASP A 191 13.56 -17.94 -5.24
CA ASP A 191 14.88 -18.47 -4.88
C ASP A 191 15.71 -17.39 -4.17
N PRO A 192 16.57 -17.76 -3.20
CA PRO A 192 17.48 -16.81 -2.57
C PRO A 192 18.54 -16.34 -3.57
N VAL A 193 18.90 -15.06 -3.50
CA VAL A 193 19.93 -14.46 -4.37
C VAL A 193 20.94 -13.67 -3.56
N LYS A 194 22.17 -13.54 -4.08
CA LYS A 194 23.29 -12.89 -3.36
C LYS A 194 23.40 -11.38 -3.61
N SER A 195 22.85 -10.91 -4.73
CA SER A 195 22.99 -9.52 -5.17
C SER A 195 21.64 -9.00 -5.65
N ALA A 196 21.25 -7.83 -5.17
CA ALA A 196 19.98 -7.23 -5.51
C ALA A 196 19.90 -6.78 -6.98
N GLN A 197 18.77 -7.05 -7.59
CA GLN A 197 18.36 -6.51 -8.87
C GLN A 197 16.97 -5.87 -8.75
N PRO A 198 16.64 -4.88 -9.58
CA PRO A 198 15.30 -4.33 -9.70
C PRO A 198 14.30 -5.47 -9.92
N GLY A 199 13.27 -5.51 -9.07
CA GLY A 199 12.27 -6.58 -9.10
C GLY A 199 12.58 -7.80 -8.21
N ASP A 200 13.75 -7.84 -7.57
CA ASP A 200 13.96 -8.70 -6.41
C ASP A 200 13.17 -8.17 -5.21
N PHE A 201 13.10 -8.95 -4.15
CA PHE A 201 12.46 -8.54 -2.92
C PHE A 201 13.23 -9.02 -1.70
N LEU A 202 13.11 -8.28 -0.62
CA LEU A 202 13.79 -8.54 0.64
C LEU A 202 12.75 -8.88 1.70
N LEU A 203 12.94 -10.03 2.34
CA LEU A 203 12.16 -10.46 3.48
C LEU A 203 12.95 -10.19 4.76
N ILE A 204 12.27 -9.62 5.75
CA ILE A 204 12.82 -9.34 7.07
C ILE A 204 12.02 -10.15 8.07
N SER A 205 12.70 -10.98 8.83
CA SER A 205 12.07 -11.92 9.74
C SER A 205 12.80 -12.01 11.07
N HIS A 206 12.13 -12.51 12.10
CA HIS A 206 12.77 -12.87 13.35
C HIS A 206 12.41 -14.31 13.75
N ARG A 207 13.30 -14.90 14.54
CA ARG A 207 13.08 -16.20 15.17
C ARG A 207 12.56 -16.01 16.59
N HIS A 208 11.51 -16.75 16.94
CA HIS A 208 11.03 -16.87 18.30
C HIS A 208 10.80 -18.35 18.65
N GLY A 209 11.72 -18.92 19.41
CA GLY A 209 11.81 -20.37 19.61
C GLY A 209 12.09 -21.10 18.28
N ASP A 210 11.29 -22.11 17.96
CA ASP A 210 11.45 -22.90 16.73
C ASP A 210 10.73 -22.29 15.51
N ARG A 211 10.09 -21.12 15.68
CA ARG A 211 9.30 -20.48 14.63
C ARG A 211 10.00 -19.24 14.08
N VAL A 212 9.85 -19.04 12.78
CA VAL A 212 10.30 -17.84 12.06
C VAL A 212 9.07 -17.08 11.57
N TYR A 213 9.04 -15.78 11.87
CA TYR A 213 7.94 -14.87 11.57
C TYR A 213 8.40 -13.81 10.58
N LEU A 214 7.63 -13.57 9.52
CA LEU A 214 7.83 -12.43 8.64
C LEU A 214 7.39 -11.15 9.34
N ASP A 215 8.32 -10.23 9.59
CA ASP A 215 7.98 -8.92 10.15
C ASP A 215 7.74 -7.90 9.05
N HIS A 216 8.49 -8.01 7.95
CA HIS A 216 8.44 -7.03 6.88
C HIS A 216 8.86 -7.59 5.53
N GLY A 217 8.31 -7.01 4.46
CA GLY A 217 8.67 -7.34 3.08
C GLY A 217 8.74 -6.08 2.24
N VAL A 218 9.79 -5.94 1.44
CA VAL A 218 10.01 -4.79 0.56
C VAL A 218 10.43 -5.22 -0.83
N TRP A 219 10.13 -4.37 -1.82
CA TRP A 219 10.52 -4.56 -3.22
C TRP A 219 11.82 -3.81 -3.52
N MET A 220 12.79 -4.47 -4.14
CA MET A 220 14.05 -3.83 -4.54
C MET A 220 13.86 -3.00 -5.81
N ILE A 221 14.16 -1.70 -5.73
CA ILE A 221 14.15 -0.79 -6.88
C ILE A 221 15.54 -0.72 -7.49
N ASP A 222 16.56 -0.52 -6.65
CA ASP A 222 17.97 -0.49 -7.04
C ASP A 222 18.83 -0.95 -5.84
N GLU A 223 20.15 -0.96 -6.00
CA GLU A 223 21.07 -1.24 -4.90
C GLU A 223 20.87 -0.24 -3.75
N GLY A 224 20.44 -0.74 -2.59
CA GLY A 224 20.17 0.07 -1.40
C GLY A 224 18.88 0.90 -1.46
N LEU A 225 18.03 0.72 -2.49
CA LEU A 225 16.77 1.46 -2.64
C LEU A 225 15.58 0.50 -2.74
N VAL A 226 14.55 0.72 -1.93
CA VAL A 226 13.41 -0.18 -1.83
C VAL A 226 12.07 0.57 -1.88
N PHE A 227 11.04 -0.10 -2.37
CA PHE A 227 9.65 0.32 -2.20
C PHE A 227 8.98 -0.52 -1.11
N GLU A 228 8.23 0.15 -0.23
CA GLU A 228 7.55 -0.51 0.87
C GLU A 228 6.21 0.14 1.18
N LYS A 229 5.32 -0.65 1.77
CA LYS A 229 4.36 -0.15 2.76
C LYS A 229 5.04 -0.31 4.11
N ALA A 230 5.38 0.77 4.81
CA ALA A 230 6.33 0.76 5.94
C ALA A 230 5.86 0.04 7.23
N GLY A 231 4.75 -0.71 7.17
CA GLY A 231 4.11 -1.40 8.29
C GLY A 231 2.59 -1.49 8.14
N SER A 232 1.93 -2.07 9.14
CA SER A 232 0.47 -2.27 9.17
C SER A 232 -0.27 -1.08 9.79
N GLY A 233 -1.45 -0.77 9.26
CA GLY A 233 -2.38 0.19 9.85
C GLY A 233 -2.31 1.62 9.31
N ASP A 234 -3.04 2.48 10.00
CA ASP A 234 -3.29 3.87 9.61
C ASP A 234 -2.03 4.72 9.73
N ALA A 235 -1.91 5.69 8.84
CA ALA A 235 -0.80 6.65 8.81
C ALA A 235 0.60 6.08 8.49
N VAL A 236 0.68 4.81 8.10
CA VAL A 236 1.95 4.19 7.67
C VAL A 236 2.07 4.28 6.14
N PRO A 237 3.12 4.91 5.59
CA PRO A 237 3.19 5.28 4.19
C PRO A 237 3.54 4.10 3.27
N TYR A 238 3.09 4.23 2.03
CA TYR A 238 3.70 3.62 0.84
C TYR A 238 4.75 4.59 0.30
N ARG A 239 5.98 4.11 0.14
CA ARG A 239 7.10 4.99 -0.20
C ARG A 239 8.25 4.23 -0.81
N VAL A 240 9.09 4.99 -1.51
CA VAL A 240 10.49 4.62 -1.72
C VAL A 240 11.32 5.06 -0.52
N THR A 241 12.17 4.19 0.00
CA THR A 241 13.13 4.48 1.07
C THR A 241 14.49 3.83 0.76
N ASP A 242 15.52 4.20 1.52
CA ASP A 242 16.84 3.59 1.43
C ASP A 242 17.00 2.47 2.48
N LEU A 243 17.89 1.52 2.19
CA LEU A 243 18.12 0.36 3.06
C LEU A 243 18.65 0.77 4.45
N ALA A 244 19.45 1.83 4.55
CA ALA A 244 19.97 2.29 5.84
C ALA A 244 18.85 2.86 6.73
N THR A 245 17.84 3.50 6.14
CA THR A 245 16.62 3.92 6.84
C THR A 245 15.79 2.72 7.27
N LEU A 246 15.68 1.69 6.42
CA LEU A 246 14.99 0.44 6.75
C LEU A 246 15.66 -0.29 7.92
N GLU A 247 16.98 -0.39 7.93
CA GLU A 247 17.80 -1.03 8.97
C GLU A 247 17.73 -0.33 10.33
N LYS A 248 17.37 0.97 10.38
CA LYS A 248 17.10 1.66 11.65
C LYS A 248 15.83 1.13 12.33
N ILE A 249 14.83 0.73 11.54
CA ILE A 249 13.58 0.14 12.03
C ILE A 249 13.82 -1.34 12.35
N TRP A 250 14.39 -2.06 11.39
CA TRP A 250 14.58 -3.51 11.41
C TRP A 250 16.05 -3.85 11.64
N ARG A 251 16.55 -3.68 12.87
CA ARG A 251 18.00 -3.74 13.11
C ARG A 251 18.64 -5.08 12.69
N PRO A 252 19.68 -5.07 11.83
CA PRO A 252 20.47 -6.26 11.55
C PRO A 252 21.01 -6.88 12.85
N GLY A 253 21.01 -8.21 12.92
CA GLY A 253 21.39 -8.97 14.13
C GLY A 253 20.26 -9.18 15.13
N VAL A 254 19.17 -8.41 15.04
CA VAL A 254 17.87 -8.74 15.67
C VAL A 254 16.97 -9.45 14.67
N PHE A 255 16.96 -8.95 13.43
CA PHE A 255 16.21 -9.52 12.32
C PHE A 255 17.14 -10.16 11.30
N ASP A 256 16.66 -11.25 10.71
CA ASP A 256 17.25 -11.94 9.57
C ASP A 256 16.76 -11.31 8.27
N TYR A 257 17.69 -11.08 7.36
CA TYR A 257 17.47 -10.47 6.05
C TYR A 257 17.65 -11.51 4.95
N GLU A 258 16.60 -11.76 4.16
CA GLU A 258 16.62 -12.74 3.09
C GLU A 258 16.24 -12.09 1.75
N LEU A 259 17.23 -11.91 0.89
CA LEU A 259 17.04 -11.39 -0.46
C LEU A 259 16.64 -12.52 -1.43
N ARG A 260 15.56 -12.32 -2.17
CA ARG A 260 14.94 -13.35 -3.01
C ARG A 260 14.49 -12.81 -4.38
N ARG A 261 14.36 -13.72 -5.34
CA ARG A 261 13.88 -13.47 -6.71
C ARG A 261 12.79 -14.46 -7.07
N LEU A 262 11.69 -13.99 -7.67
CA LEU A 262 10.64 -14.89 -8.18
C LEU A 262 11.21 -15.94 -9.13
N LYS A 263 10.73 -17.18 -8.98
CA LYS A 263 11.07 -18.27 -9.89
C LYS A 263 10.57 -17.94 -11.30
N PRO A 264 11.38 -18.15 -12.35
CA PRO A 264 10.91 -17.96 -13.72
C PRO A 264 9.67 -18.79 -14.03
N GLY A 265 8.67 -18.18 -14.70
CA GLY A 265 7.44 -18.87 -15.10
C GLY A 265 6.47 -19.22 -13.98
N ILE A 266 6.75 -18.84 -12.72
CA ILE A 266 5.76 -18.96 -11.64
C ILE A 266 4.57 -18.08 -11.96
N VAL A 267 3.35 -18.61 -11.84
CA VAL A 267 2.12 -17.81 -11.88
C VAL A 267 1.62 -17.66 -10.46
N LEU A 268 1.48 -16.41 -10.00
CA LEU A 268 1.03 -16.14 -8.65
C LEU A 268 -0.50 -16.17 -8.57
N ASP A 269 -1.01 -17.01 -7.67
CA ASP A 269 -2.43 -17.17 -7.42
C ASP A 269 -3.06 -15.85 -6.97
N HIS A 270 -4.31 -15.64 -7.36
CA HIS A 270 -5.14 -14.55 -6.84
C HIS A 270 -5.24 -14.65 -5.30
N PRO A 271 -5.19 -13.52 -4.55
CA PRO A 271 -5.28 -13.51 -3.08
C PRO A 271 -6.43 -14.35 -2.51
N ALA A 272 -7.59 -14.32 -3.15
CA ALA A 272 -8.74 -15.17 -2.78
C ALA A 272 -8.44 -16.66 -2.74
N GLN A 273 -7.53 -17.17 -3.55
CA GLN A 273 -7.27 -18.61 -3.65
C GLN A 273 -6.39 -19.14 -2.51
N PHE A 274 -5.60 -18.31 -1.85
CA PHE A 274 -4.81 -18.72 -0.68
C PHE A 274 -5.28 -18.08 0.62
N GLY A 275 -5.93 -16.91 0.56
CA GLY A 275 -6.62 -16.30 1.69
C GLY A 275 -7.90 -17.04 2.10
N ALA A 276 -8.65 -17.62 1.16
CA ALA A 276 -9.91 -18.32 1.45
C ALA A 276 -9.78 -19.82 1.70
N LYS A 277 -8.73 -20.50 1.21
CA LYS A 277 -8.60 -21.97 1.32
C LYS A 277 -8.47 -22.49 2.75
N GLN A 278 -8.36 -21.62 3.75
CA GLN A 278 -8.29 -22.00 5.16
C GLN A 278 -9.51 -21.59 6.00
N THR A 279 -10.53 -21.03 5.36
CA THR A 279 -11.87 -20.86 5.95
C THR A 279 -12.87 -21.53 5.04
N SER A 280 -13.45 -22.64 5.50
CA SER A 280 -14.35 -23.51 4.74
C SER A 280 -15.68 -22.84 4.39
N ILE A 281 -15.66 -21.79 3.57
CA ILE A 281 -16.85 -21.16 2.99
C ILE A 281 -16.53 -20.84 1.53
N SER A 282 -17.18 -21.57 0.64
CA SER A 282 -17.17 -21.41 -0.82
C SER A 282 -17.21 -19.93 -1.24
N ALA A 283 -16.13 -19.44 -1.84
CA ALA A 283 -16.02 -18.09 -2.38
C ALA A 283 -16.84 -17.96 -3.68
N SER A 284 -17.86 -17.10 -3.66
CA SER A 284 -18.39 -16.45 -4.87
C SER A 284 -17.65 -15.12 -5.03
N PRO A 285 -17.31 -14.67 -6.25
CA PRO A 285 -16.66 -13.38 -6.51
C PRO A 285 -17.40 -12.16 -5.92
N GLU A 286 -18.68 -12.33 -5.57
CA GLU A 286 -19.53 -11.28 -4.98
C GLU A 286 -19.60 -11.35 -3.44
N ARG A 287 -18.94 -12.32 -2.78
CA ARG A 287 -18.98 -12.51 -1.33
C ARG A 287 -17.58 -12.51 -0.69
N TRP A 288 -17.40 -11.53 0.19
CA TRP A 288 -16.29 -11.38 1.13
C TRP A 288 -16.06 -12.66 1.95
N THR A 289 -14.82 -13.16 1.98
CA THR A 289 -14.42 -14.29 2.84
C THR A 289 -13.80 -13.78 4.15
N GLU A 290 -14.22 -14.37 5.26
CA GLU A 290 -13.71 -14.14 6.62
C GLU A 290 -12.50 -15.04 6.86
N ILE A 291 -11.35 -14.54 7.36
CA ILE A 291 -10.26 -15.40 7.88
C ILE A 291 -10.34 -15.43 9.40
N ASP A 292 -10.34 -16.63 9.96
CA ASP A 292 -10.13 -16.81 11.39
C ASP A 292 -8.62 -17.00 11.70
N LEU A 293 -8.01 -16.02 12.36
CA LEU A 293 -6.59 -16.03 12.77
C LEU A 293 -6.41 -16.59 14.22
N SER A 294 -7.29 -17.49 14.66
CA SER A 294 -7.57 -17.87 16.07
C SER A 294 -6.46 -18.58 16.88
N SER A 295 -5.19 -18.55 16.49
CA SER A 295 -4.13 -19.30 17.21
C SER A 295 -3.66 -18.69 18.55
N ARG A 296 -4.31 -17.64 19.10
CA ARG A 296 -3.96 -17.05 20.41
C ARG A 296 -5.17 -16.80 21.33
N PRO A 297 -5.10 -17.18 22.63
CA PRO A 297 -6.14 -16.89 23.60
C PRO A 297 -5.93 -15.49 24.22
N SER A 298 -6.52 -14.45 23.65
CA SER A 298 -6.64 -13.15 24.34
C SER A 298 -8.02 -12.50 24.13
N LYS A 299 -8.49 -11.79 25.16
CA LYS A 299 -9.85 -11.23 25.33
C LYS A 299 -10.20 -10.05 24.40
N THR A 300 -9.45 -9.83 23.34
CA THR A 300 -9.71 -8.79 22.33
C THR A 300 -9.48 -9.39 20.93
N ARG A 301 -10.39 -10.29 20.53
CA ARG A 301 -10.40 -10.88 19.19
C ARG A 301 -10.68 -9.76 18.18
N LYS A 302 -9.70 -9.40 17.37
CA LYS A 302 -9.92 -8.69 16.10
C LYS A 302 -9.86 -9.73 14.99
N GLN A 303 -10.95 -9.85 14.22
CA GLN A 303 -10.92 -10.58 12.96
C GLN A 303 -10.56 -9.58 11.87
N TYR A 304 -9.47 -9.85 11.16
CA TYR A 304 -9.07 -9.04 10.02
C TYR A 304 -9.63 -9.68 8.75
N PHE A 305 -10.11 -8.87 7.81
CA PHE A 305 -10.42 -9.39 6.50
C PHE A 305 -9.12 -9.88 5.84
N SER A 306 -9.11 -11.13 5.38
CA SER A 306 -9.40 -11.31 3.97
C SER A 306 -8.56 -10.48 3.04
N ILE A 307 -9.35 -9.83 2.18
CA ILE A 307 -9.02 -9.37 0.85
C ILE A 307 -10.02 -8.25 0.58
N PHE A 308 -9.54 -7.11 0.11
CA PHE A 308 -10.32 -5.93 -0.24
C PHE A 308 -9.91 -5.50 -1.64
N PRO A 309 -10.80 -5.61 -2.65
CA PRO A 309 -10.49 -5.16 -3.99
C PRO A 309 -10.24 -3.66 -3.98
N LEU A 310 -9.12 -3.25 -4.57
CA LEU A 310 -8.87 -1.85 -4.90
C LEU A 310 -9.52 -1.54 -6.23
N PRO A 311 -10.07 -0.33 -6.43
CA PRO A 311 -10.57 0.04 -7.75
C PRO A 311 -9.42 0.02 -8.77
N LEU A 312 -9.75 -0.26 -10.04
CA LEU A 312 -8.77 -0.44 -11.10
C LEU A 312 -7.89 0.81 -11.23
N ILE A 313 -6.60 0.59 -11.41
CA ILE A 313 -5.64 1.68 -11.58
C ILE A 313 -5.94 2.36 -12.92
N GLU A 314 -6.09 3.68 -12.88
CA GLU A 314 -6.32 4.49 -14.08
C GLU A 314 -4.98 4.89 -14.70
N ARG A 315 -4.91 4.85 -16.03
CA ARG A 315 -3.79 5.38 -16.79
C ARG A 315 -4.13 6.78 -17.29
N THR A 316 -3.31 7.76 -16.96
CA THR A 316 -3.29 9.08 -17.59
C THR A 316 -2.17 9.14 -18.62
N GLU A 317 -2.06 10.26 -19.35
CA GLU A 317 -0.99 10.46 -20.34
C GLU A 317 0.41 10.32 -19.72
N ASP A 318 0.57 10.73 -18.45
CA ASP A 318 1.84 10.80 -17.76
C ASP A 318 2.18 9.56 -16.91
N ARG A 319 1.19 8.88 -16.30
CA ARG A 319 1.44 7.79 -15.34
C ARG A 319 0.19 7.01 -14.92
N PHE A 320 0.40 6.04 -14.03
CA PHE A 320 -0.67 5.27 -13.39
C PHE A 320 -1.10 5.88 -12.03
N HIS A 321 -2.39 5.87 -11.77
CA HIS A 321 -3.00 6.52 -10.62
C HIS A 321 -4.10 5.67 -9.97
N LEU A 322 -4.26 5.84 -8.65
CA LEU A 322 -5.49 5.43 -8.01
C LEU A 322 -6.65 6.29 -8.56
N PRO A 323 -7.82 5.70 -8.87
CA PRO A 323 -8.98 6.43 -9.36
C PRO A 323 -9.55 7.33 -8.27
N ALA A 324 -10.33 8.35 -8.63
CA ALA A 324 -10.97 9.25 -7.67
C ALA A 324 -11.78 8.51 -6.59
N ALA A 325 -12.38 7.36 -6.94
CA ALA A 325 -13.13 6.50 -6.02
C ALA A 325 -12.27 5.84 -4.92
N ALA A 326 -10.95 5.80 -5.07
CA ALA A 326 -10.02 5.26 -4.07
C ALA A 326 -9.72 6.26 -2.93
N TYR A 327 -10.09 7.53 -3.09
CA TYR A 327 -9.82 8.60 -2.14
C TYR A 327 -11.06 8.99 -1.32
N ASP A 328 -10.81 9.55 -0.14
CA ASP A 328 -11.85 10.22 0.63
C ASP A 328 -12.36 11.45 -0.15
N ARG A 329 -13.69 11.56 -0.33
CA ARG A 329 -14.35 12.57 -1.20
C ARG A 329 -14.02 14.02 -0.79
N GLY A 330 -13.56 14.26 0.43
CA GLY A 330 -13.13 15.58 0.91
C GLY A 330 -11.67 15.95 0.63
N HIS A 331 -10.82 14.99 0.24
CA HIS A 331 -9.36 15.16 0.15
C HIS A 331 -8.79 15.09 -1.27
N PHE A 332 -9.63 14.92 -2.30
CA PHE A 332 -9.21 15.03 -3.70
C PHE A 332 -9.03 16.51 -4.09
N GLN A 333 -8.20 17.24 -3.35
CA GLN A 333 -7.58 18.46 -3.87
C GLN A 333 -6.26 18.02 -4.50
N LYS A 334 -6.00 18.45 -5.74
CA LYS A 334 -4.70 18.30 -6.38
C LYS A 334 -3.69 18.97 -5.42
N SER A 335 -2.99 18.22 -4.56
CA SER A 335 -1.80 18.77 -3.91
C SER A 335 -0.87 19.14 -5.06
N PRO A 336 -0.64 20.43 -5.33
CA PRO A 336 0.38 20.78 -6.29
C PRO A 336 1.68 20.20 -5.73
N ILE A 337 2.42 19.47 -6.56
CA ILE A 337 3.86 19.40 -6.33
C ILE A 337 4.28 20.87 -6.22
N PRO A 338 4.98 21.30 -5.15
CA PRO A 338 5.36 22.70 -5.01
C PRO A 338 5.98 23.15 -6.33
N THR A 339 5.36 24.12 -6.99
CA THR A 339 5.74 24.58 -8.34
C THR A 339 7.13 25.23 -8.38
N GLY A 340 7.83 25.30 -7.24
CA GLY A 340 9.24 25.72 -7.14
C GLY A 340 10.27 24.59 -7.09
N VAL A 341 9.88 23.31 -7.28
CA VAL A 341 10.84 22.19 -7.45
C VAL A 341 11.03 21.81 -8.93
N VAL A 342 10.19 22.37 -9.81
CA VAL A 342 10.41 22.38 -11.25
C VAL A 342 11.02 23.75 -11.55
N GLU A 343 12.16 23.81 -12.25
CA GLU A 343 12.93 25.02 -12.58
C GLU A 343 14.03 25.45 -11.58
N GLN A 344 15.07 24.62 -11.46
CA GLN A 344 16.45 25.11 -11.48
C GLN A 344 17.30 24.24 -12.40
#